data_AF-A0A6B3C8W5-F1
#
_entry.id   AF-A0A6B3C8W5-F1
#
_cell.length_a   1.000
_cell.length_b   1.000
_cell.length_c   1.000
_cell.angle_alpha   90.00
_cell.angle_beta   90.00
_cell.angle_gamma   90.00
#
_symmetry.space_group_name_H-M   'P 1'
#
loop_
_entity.id
_entity.type
_entity.pdbx_description
1 polymer ?
#
loop_
_entity_poly.entity_id
_entity_poly.type
_entity_poly.pdbx_seq_one_letter_code
_entity_poly.pdbx_strand_id
1 'polypeptide(L)'
;LAGLLSGPGPVAGVMSLLALDEAAAVVDTAVLVQALGDAGVEAPLWCLTRGAVSVGRSDRLVSAVQAQVWGLGRVAALEVPERWGGLVDLPEAWDERTLARLAGVLAGGAAAEDQLAIRASGVFGRRLVRAVRAEGSASWTPSGTVLVTGG
;
A
#
# COMPACT_ATOMS: atom_id res chain seq x y z
N LEU A 1 -17.26 10.34 8.80
CA LEU A 1 -15.87 10.82 8.64
C LEU A 1 -15.80 12.27 8.14
N ALA A 2 -16.51 12.66 7.06
CA ALA A 2 -16.45 14.02 6.52
C ALA A 2 -16.68 15.15 7.56
N GLY A 3 -17.64 15.00 8.48
CA GLY A 3 -17.88 15.97 9.56
C GLY A 3 -16.72 16.11 10.57
N LEU A 4 -15.87 15.08 10.71
CA LEU A 4 -14.66 15.14 11.54
C LEU A 4 -13.48 15.78 10.79
N LEU A 5 -13.52 15.77 9.46
CA LEU A 5 -12.56 16.43 8.57
C LEU A 5 -12.93 17.89 8.30
N SER A 6 -14.05 18.37 8.83
CA SER A 6 -14.51 19.75 8.74
C SER A 6 -13.84 20.57 9.84
N GLY A 7 -12.61 21.04 9.62
CA GLY A 7 -11.88 21.75 10.68
C GLY A 7 -10.40 22.03 10.47
N PRO A 8 -9.60 21.19 9.75
CA PRO A 8 -8.25 21.56 9.42
C PRO A 8 -8.29 22.69 8.38
N GLY A 9 -7.46 23.72 8.58
CA GLY A 9 -7.10 24.61 7.48
C GLY A 9 -6.41 23.84 6.35
N PRO A 10 -5.90 24.52 5.31
CA PRO A 10 -5.22 23.87 4.21
C PRO A 10 -4.12 22.91 4.71
N VAL A 11 -4.24 21.61 4.39
CA VAL A 11 -3.24 20.59 4.73
C VAL A 11 -2.39 20.26 3.51
N ALA A 12 -1.11 19.98 3.73
CA ALA A 12 -0.17 19.62 2.66
C ALA A 12 -0.31 18.15 2.20
N GLY A 13 -0.96 17.31 3.01
CA GLY A 13 -1.16 15.88 2.73
C GLY A 13 -1.92 15.19 3.86
N VAL A 14 -2.50 14.03 3.57
CA VAL A 14 -3.17 13.17 4.53
C VAL A 14 -2.40 11.86 4.63
N MET A 15 -2.03 11.46 5.84
CA MET A 15 -1.38 10.18 6.10
C MET A 15 -2.34 9.27 6.85
N SER A 16 -2.72 8.16 6.22
CA SER A 16 -3.64 7.17 6.79
C SER A 16 -2.87 5.99 7.39
N LEU A 17 -3.18 5.69 8.65
CA LEU A 17 -2.75 4.50 9.37
C LEU A 17 -3.87 3.45 9.49
N LEU A 18 -5.02 3.67 8.85
CA LEU A 18 -6.20 2.80 8.99
C LEU A 18 -5.93 1.36 8.57
N ALA A 19 -5.00 1.14 7.63
CA ALA A 19 -4.63 -0.21 7.23
C ALA A 19 -3.97 -1.02 8.36
N LEU A 20 -3.42 -0.37 9.39
CA LEU A 20 -2.84 -1.09 10.54
C LEU A 20 -3.92 -1.74 11.43
N ASP A 21 -5.19 -1.33 11.31
CA ASP A 21 -6.34 -2.03 11.87
C ASP A 21 -6.92 -3.02 10.86
N GLU A 22 -6.54 -4.28 10.99
CA GLU A 22 -6.91 -5.33 10.04
C GLU A 22 -8.38 -5.76 10.14
N ALA A 23 -9.16 -5.30 11.13
CA ALA A 23 -10.57 -5.68 11.22
C ALA A 23 -11.40 -5.11 10.05
N ALA A 24 -11.08 -3.89 9.60
CA ALA A 24 -11.84 -3.17 8.59
C ALA A 24 -10.96 -2.38 7.59
N ALA A 25 -9.63 -2.61 7.57
CA ALA A 25 -8.62 -1.88 6.79
C ALA A 25 -9.08 -1.38 5.41
N VAL A 26 -9.65 -2.26 4.58
CA VAL A 26 -10.09 -1.91 3.20
C VAL A 26 -11.32 -1.01 3.21
N VAL A 27 -12.32 -1.36 4.02
CA VAL A 27 -13.58 -0.61 4.10
C VAL A 27 -13.31 0.78 4.63
N ASP A 28 -12.53 0.89 5.70
CA ASP A 28 -12.18 2.18 6.31
C ASP A 28 -11.33 3.03 5.37
N THR A 29 -10.43 2.42 4.61
CA THR A 29 -9.65 3.15 3.59
C THR A 29 -10.56 3.66 2.46
N ALA A 30 -11.52 2.85 1.99
CA ALA A 30 -12.47 3.28 0.97
C ALA A 30 -13.36 4.43 1.47
N VAL A 31 -13.85 4.34 2.70
CA VAL A 31 -14.64 5.40 3.34
C VAL A 31 -13.80 6.67 3.53
N LEU A 32 -12.51 6.56 3.85
CA LEU A 32 -11.62 7.72 3.93
C LEU A 32 -11.47 8.43 2.58
N VAL A 33 -11.24 7.68 1.49
CA VAL A 33 -11.14 8.24 0.14
C VAL A 33 -12.41 9.01 -0.23
N GLN A 34 -13.58 8.43 0.05
CA GLN A 34 -14.88 9.08 -0.18
C GLN A 34 -15.03 10.34 0.69
N ALA A 35 -14.77 10.24 1.99
CA ALA A 35 -14.94 11.33 2.93
C ALA A 35 -14.03 12.54 2.63
N LEU A 36 -12.82 12.31 2.13
CA LEU A 36 -11.94 13.39 1.67
C LEU A 36 -12.52 14.11 0.45
N GLY A 37 -13.15 13.37 -0.48
CA GLY A 37 -13.87 13.95 -1.61
C GLY A 37 -15.09 14.75 -1.18
N ASP A 38 -15.92 14.18 -0.31
CA ASP A 38 -17.11 14.85 0.24
C ASP A 38 -16.76 16.14 0.99
N ALA A 39 -15.59 16.17 1.65
CA ALA A 39 -15.09 17.33 2.37
C ALA A 39 -14.33 18.34 1.49
N GLY A 40 -14.12 18.07 0.20
CA GLY A 40 -13.36 18.94 -0.70
C GLY A 40 -11.86 19.06 -0.34
N VAL A 41 -11.28 18.01 0.26
CA VAL A 41 -9.86 17.99 0.61
C VAL A 41 -9.06 17.59 -0.63
N GLU A 42 -8.34 18.55 -1.20
CA GLU A 42 -7.50 18.38 -2.39
C GLU A 42 -6.09 17.84 -2.11
N ALA A 43 -5.76 17.61 -0.83
CA ALA A 43 -4.43 17.19 -0.44
C ALA A 43 -4.18 15.69 -0.74
N PRO A 44 -2.94 15.31 -1.11
CA PRO A 44 -2.62 13.92 -1.46
C PRO A 44 -2.77 12.98 -0.26
N LEU A 45 -3.49 11.87 -0.46
CA LEU A 45 -3.63 10.79 0.49
C LEU A 45 -2.52 9.75 0.34
N TRP A 46 -1.80 9.48 1.43
CA TRP A 46 -0.83 8.41 1.58
C TRP A 46 -1.35 7.35 2.54
N CYS A 47 -1.44 6.10 2.09
CA CYS A 47 -1.87 4.96 2.91
C CYS A 47 -0.66 4.12 3.34
N LEU A 48 -0.48 3.96 4.65
CA LEU A 48 0.64 3.24 5.22
C LEU A 48 0.22 1.82 5.61
N THR A 49 0.99 0.83 5.17
CA THR A 49 0.85 -0.58 5.58
C THR A 49 2.12 -1.07 6.26
N ARG A 50 2.08 -2.27 6.83
CA ARG A 50 3.24 -2.95 7.41
C ARG A 50 3.22 -4.43 7.07
N GLY A 51 4.16 -4.86 6.23
CA GLY A 51 4.29 -6.26 5.83
C GLY A 51 3.20 -6.74 4.87
N ALA A 52 2.56 -5.80 4.15
CA ALA A 52 1.60 -6.08 3.09
C ALA A 52 2.28 -6.52 1.78
N VAL A 53 3.57 -6.18 1.61
CA VAL A 53 4.37 -6.52 0.43
C VAL A 53 5.72 -7.09 0.84
N SER A 54 6.37 -7.78 -0.10
CA SER A 54 7.73 -8.31 0.06
C SER A 54 8.65 -7.71 -1.00
N VAL A 55 9.81 -7.20 -0.60
CA VAL A 55 10.87 -6.73 -1.51
C VAL A 55 11.92 -7.81 -1.84
N GLY A 56 11.78 -9.03 -1.30
CA GLY A 56 12.72 -10.11 -1.54
C GLY A 56 12.56 -11.30 -0.59
N ARG A 57 13.36 -12.35 -0.82
CA ARG A 57 13.22 -13.64 -0.12
C ARG A 57 13.33 -13.57 1.41
N SER A 58 14.07 -12.60 1.94
CA SER A 58 14.22 -12.38 3.39
C SER A 58 13.16 -11.45 3.98
N ASP A 59 12.33 -10.82 3.15
CA ASP A 59 11.26 -9.93 3.56
C ASP A 59 9.94 -10.71 3.61
N ARG A 60 9.51 -11.07 4.81
CA ARG A 60 8.32 -11.89 5.00
C ARG A 60 7.06 -11.07 4.78
N LEU A 61 6.16 -11.60 3.97
CA LEU A 61 4.82 -11.06 3.81
C LEU A 61 3.98 -11.56 4.98
N VAL A 62 3.52 -10.63 5.82
CA VAL A 62 2.90 -10.96 7.13
C VAL A 62 1.44 -10.55 7.22
N SER A 63 0.93 -9.72 6.30
CA SER A 63 -0.48 -9.33 6.30
C SER A 63 -1.11 -9.38 4.91
N ALA A 64 -1.92 -10.41 4.69
CA ALA A 64 -2.76 -10.51 3.50
C ALA A 64 -3.93 -9.50 3.53
N VAL A 65 -4.38 -9.12 4.73
CA VAL A 65 -5.46 -8.13 4.90
C VAL A 65 -5.01 -6.75 4.44
N GLN A 66 -3.83 -6.31 4.88
CA GLN A 66 -3.27 -5.03 4.45
C GLN A 66 -2.92 -5.01 2.96
N ALA A 67 -2.58 -6.16 2.37
CA ALA A 67 -2.37 -6.27 0.93
C ALA A 67 -3.63 -5.95 0.10
N GLN A 68 -4.83 -6.07 0.68
CA GLN A 68 -6.06 -5.67 0.00
C GLN A 68 -6.14 -4.13 -0.17
N VAL A 69 -5.59 -3.36 0.78
CA VAL A 69 -5.48 -1.89 0.67
C VAL A 69 -4.61 -1.49 -0.53
N TRP A 70 -3.58 -2.29 -0.84
CA TRP A 70 -2.80 -2.10 -2.07
C TRP A 70 -3.59 -2.34 -3.34
N GLY A 71 -4.58 -3.25 -3.31
CA GLY A 71 -5.54 -3.46 -4.39
C GLY A 71 -6.41 -2.23 -4.61
N LEU A 72 -7.07 -1.77 -3.55
CA LEU A 72 -7.91 -0.57 -3.55
C LEU A 72 -7.14 0.69 -3.97
N GLY A 73 -5.95 0.92 -3.41
CA GLY A 73 -5.16 2.12 -3.67
C GLY A 73 -4.73 2.25 -5.13
N ARG A 74 -4.46 1.14 -5.82
CA ARG A 74 -4.17 1.17 -7.28
C ARG A 74 -5.38 1.58 -8.12
N VAL A 75 -6.59 1.35 -7.64
CA VAL A 75 -7.82 1.82 -8.29
C VAL A 75 -8.03 3.31 -7.98
N ALA A 76 -7.87 3.70 -6.71
CA ALA A 76 -7.96 5.11 -6.31
C ALA A 76 -6.97 6.01 -7.06
N ALA A 77 -5.74 5.54 -7.30
CA ALA A 77 -4.74 6.23 -8.11
C ALA A 77 -5.22 6.56 -9.54
N LEU A 78 -6.16 5.78 -10.09
CA LEU A 78 -6.72 5.98 -11.43
C LEU A 78 -8.02 6.79 -11.41
N GLU A 79 -8.84 6.65 -10.36
CA GLU A 79 -10.13 7.30 -10.25
C GLU A 79 -10.04 8.73 -9.71
N VAL A 80 -9.09 9.00 -8.82
CA VAL A 80 -8.91 10.29 -8.13
C VAL A 80 -7.43 10.72 -8.11
N PRO A 81 -6.74 10.74 -9.26
CA PRO A 81 -5.29 10.95 -9.35
C PRO A 81 -4.82 12.27 -8.74
N GLU A 82 -5.66 13.32 -8.77
CA GLU A 82 -5.36 14.64 -8.23
C GLU A 82 -5.22 14.68 -6.70
N ARG A 83 -5.85 13.72 -6.00
CA ARG A 83 -5.86 13.60 -4.53
C ARG A 83 -5.10 12.38 -4.02
N TRP A 84 -4.46 11.64 -4.91
CA TRP A 84 -3.76 10.42 -4.55
C TRP A 84 -2.26 10.67 -4.38
N GLY A 85 -1.74 10.37 -3.19
CA GLY A 85 -0.30 10.40 -2.91
C GLY A 85 0.35 9.06 -3.20
N GLY A 86 -0.12 7.99 -2.55
CA GLY A 86 0.41 6.65 -2.77
C GLY A 86 0.25 5.67 -1.61
N LEU A 87 0.90 4.53 -1.77
CA LEU A 87 1.01 3.42 -0.83
C LEU A 87 2.46 3.30 -0.36
N VAL A 88 2.66 3.18 0.95
CA VAL A 88 3.97 2.91 1.53
C VAL A 88 3.88 1.75 2.51
N ASP A 89 4.63 0.67 2.26
CA ASP A 89 4.77 -0.41 3.22
C ASP A 89 6.01 -0.21 4.11
N LEU A 90 5.79 -0.18 5.41
CA LEU A 90 6.81 0.07 6.43
C LEU A 90 7.38 -1.23 7.02
N PRO A 91 8.61 -1.19 7.56
CA PRO A 91 9.15 -2.33 8.30
C PRO A 91 8.43 -2.53 9.64
N GLU A 92 8.64 -3.68 10.27
CA GLU A 92 8.06 -3.99 11.58
C GLU A 92 8.51 -2.98 12.66
N ALA A 93 9.81 -2.71 12.71
CA ALA A 93 10.43 -1.78 13.64
C ALA A 93 10.74 -0.44 12.95
N TRP A 94 10.34 0.66 13.57
CA TRP A 94 10.54 2.00 13.03
C TRP A 94 11.68 2.67 13.79
N ASP A 95 12.75 2.97 13.07
CA ASP A 95 13.88 3.75 13.57
C ASP A 95 13.89 5.15 12.94
N GLU A 96 14.78 6.01 13.45
CA GLU A 96 14.96 7.36 12.94
C GLU A 96 15.22 7.39 11.43
N ARG A 97 15.94 6.38 10.92
CA ARG A 97 16.23 6.24 9.49
C ARG A 97 14.98 5.91 8.66
N THR A 98 14.09 5.07 9.17
CA THR A 98 12.79 4.75 8.56
C THR A 98 11.91 5.99 8.50
N LEU A 99 11.86 6.77 9.58
CA LEU A 99 11.10 8.01 9.64
C LEU A 99 11.66 9.07 8.67
N ALA A 100 13.00 9.23 8.61
CA ALA A 100 13.65 10.13 7.68
C ALA A 100 13.35 9.78 6.20
N ARG A 101 13.35 8.47 5.87
CA ARG A 101 12.98 8.00 4.53
C ARG A 101 11.52 8.26 4.22
N LEU A 102 10.62 7.99 5.18
CA LEU A 102 9.19 8.27 5.01
C LEU A 102 8.95 9.77 4.78
N ALA A 103 9.57 10.64 5.58
CA ALA A 103 9.50 12.08 5.38
C ALA A 103 10.01 12.50 3.98
N GLY A 104 11.12 11.91 3.52
CA GLY A 104 11.65 12.13 2.18
C GLY A 104 10.69 11.71 1.06
N VAL A 105 10.02 10.56 1.21
CA VAL A 105 8.97 10.12 0.28
C VAL A 105 7.81 11.11 0.25
N LEU A 106 7.27 11.47 1.42
CA LEU A 106 6.12 12.38 1.54
C LEU A 106 6.43 13.80 1.05
N ALA A 107 7.70 14.22 1.11
CA ALA A 107 8.17 15.50 0.58
C ALA A 107 8.40 15.49 -0.95
N GLY A 108 8.02 14.43 -1.67
CA GLY A 108 8.18 14.30 -3.12
C GLY A 108 9.56 13.79 -3.57
N GLY A 109 10.39 13.31 -2.65
CA GLY A 109 11.72 12.77 -2.94
C GLY A 109 11.71 11.44 -3.71
N ALA A 110 10.55 10.81 -3.87
CA ALA A 110 10.37 9.56 -4.63
C ALA A 110 9.96 9.79 -6.10
N ALA A 111 10.05 11.02 -6.62
CA ALA A 111 9.50 11.38 -7.93
C ALA A 111 7.99 11.02 -8.04
N ALA A 112 7.53 10.56 -9.20
CA ALA A 112 6.13 10.18 -9.44
C ALA A 112 5.77 8.75 -8.97
N GLU A 113 6.55 8.16 -8.05
CA GLU A 113 6.29 6.83 -7.52
C GLU A 113 5.19 6.84 -6.46
N ASP A 114 4.15 6.01 -6.66
CA ASP A 114 2.98 5.91 -5.77
C ASP A 114 2.88 4.56 -5.04
N GLN A 115 3.85 3.67 -5.24
CA GLN A 115 3.86 2.29 -4.71
C GLN A 115 5.25 1.93 -4.19
N LEU A 116 5.45 2.16 -2.89
CA LEU A 116 6.75 2.16 -2.26
C LEU A 116 6.82 1.19 -1.08
N ALA A 117 8.00 0.63 -0.84
CA ALA A 117 8.31 -0.11 0.38
C ALA A 117 9.56 0.47 1.02
N ILE A 118 9.50 0.77 2.32
CA ILE A 118 10.64 1.22 3.12
C ILE A 118 11.16 0.03 3.91
N ARG A 119 12.46 -0.20 3.84
CA ARG A 119 13.18 -1.22 4.62
C ARG A 119 14.49 -0.66 5.12
N ALA A 120 15.18 -1.40 6.00
CA ALA A 120 16.49 -1.01 6.52
C ALA A 120 17.50 -0.70 5.39
N SER A 121 17.44 -1.45 4.29
CA SER A 121 18.30 -1.28 3.11
C SER A 121 17.97 -0.05 2.26
N GLY A 122 16.75 0.48 2.28
CA GLY A 122 16.38 1.62 1.43
C GLY A 122 14.89 1.74 1.15
N VAL A 123 14.58 2.55 0.14
CA VAL A 123 13.23 2.73 -0.41
C VAL A 123 13.17 2.01 -1.75
N PHE A 124 12.13 1.21 -1.96
CA PHE A 124 11.91 0.39 -3.16
C PHE A 124 10.63 0.83 -3.86
N GLY A 125 10.68 1.01 -5.19
CA GLY A 125 9.49 1.22 -6.03
C GLY A 125 9.01 -0.08 -6.67
N ARG A 126 7.70 -0.28 -6.76
CA ARG A 126 7.11 -1.47 -7.38
C ARG A 126 7.32 -1.48 -8.90
N ARG A 127 7.72 -2.62 -9.45
CA ARG A 127 7.84 -2.83 -10.90
C ARG A 127 7.25 -4.17 -11.32
N LEU A 128 6.58 -4.17 -12.47
CA LEU A 128 6.22 -5.39 -13.17
C LEU A 128 7.33 -5.72 -14.18
N VAL A 129 7.90 -6.91 -14.07
CA VAL A 129 8.99 -7.38 -14.93
C VAL A 129 8.60 -8.71 -15.56
N ARG A 130 9.21 -9.04 -16.71
CA ARG A 130 9.02 -10.35 -17.33
C ARG A 130 9.64 -11.43 -16.44
N ALA A 131 8.87 -12.45 -16.08
CA ALA A 131 9.39 -13.59 -15.34
C ALA A 131 10.20 -14.50 -16.27
N VAL A 132 11.38 -14.93 -15.81
CA VAL A 132 12.17 -15.97 -16.49
C VAL A 132 11.69 -17.33 -15.97
N ARG A 133 11.38 -18.25 -16.90
CA ARG A 133 11.02 -19.61 -16.52
C ARG A 133 12.23 -20.29 -15.89
N ALA A 134 12.08 -20.79 -14.66
CA ALA A 134 13.12 -21.59 -14.04
C ALA A 134 13.28 -22.92 -14.82
N GLU A 135 14.51 -23.22 -15.23
CA GLU A 135 14.86 -24.52 -15.80
C GLU A 135 14.95 -25.57 -14.68
N GLY A 136 14.53 -26.81 -14.96
CA GLY A 136 14.70 -27.92 -14.02
C GLY A 136 13.68 -28.01 -12.88
N SER A 137 12.54 -27.30 -12.94
CA SER A 137 11.43 -27.55 -12.00
C SER A 137 10.88 -28.97 -12.20
N ALA A 138 10.74 -29.75 -11.13
CA ALA A 138 10.07 -31.04 -11.19
C ALA A 138 8.68 -30.91 -11.83
N SER A 139 8.30 -31.87 -12.69
CA SER A 139 6.95 -31.91 -13.25
C SER A 139 5.95 -32.16 -12.14
N TRP A 140 4.98 -31.25 -11.99
CA TRP A 140 3.88 -31.45 -11.04
C TRP A 140 2.90 -32.46 -11.62
N THR A 141 2.69 -33.57 -10.91
CA THR A 141 1.70 -34.61 -11.25
C THR A 141 0.76 -34.77 -10.04
N PRO A 142 -0.51 -34.36 -10.13
CA PRO A 142 -1.44 -34.54 -9.02
C PRO A 142 -1.73 -36.03 -8.80
N SER A 143 -1.98 -36.40 -7.55
CA SER A 143 -2.47 -37.73 -7.18
C SER A 143 -3.71 -37.59 -6.30
N GLY A 144 -4.59 -38.59 -6.35
CA GLY A 144 -5.86 -38.55 -5.60
C GLY A 144 -6.86 -37.56 -6.21
N THR A 145 -7.52 -36.77 -5.35
CA THR A 145 -8.59 -35.83 -5.75
C THR A 145 -8.07 -34.40 -5.77
N VAL A 146 -8.39 -33.67 -6.84
CA VAL A 146 -8.14 -32.23 -6.95
C VAL A 146 -9.47 -31.49 -6.84
N LEU A 147 -9.58 -30.56 -5.88
CA LEU A 147 -10.74 -29.66 -5.75
C LEU A 147 -10.51 -28.41 -6.62
N VAL A 148 -11.49 -28.09 -7.47
CA VAL A 148 -11.55 -26.83 -8.21
C VAL A 148 -12.77 -26.06 -7.72
N THR A 149 -12.57 -24.87 -7.17
CA THR A 149 -13.66 -24.01 -6.69
C THR A 149 -14.17 -23.12 -7.83
N GLY A 150 -15.49 -23.06 -8.05
CA GLY A 150 -16.10 -22.22 -9.09
C GLY A 150 -15.94 -22.73 -10.53
N GLY A 151 -15.69 -24.04 -10.71
CA GLY A 151 -15.56 -24.70 -12.01
C GLY A 151 -16.86 -25.31 -12.53
#